data_AF-A0A3Q2Z151-F1
#
_entry.id   AF-A0A3Q2Z151-F1
#
_cell.length_a   1.000
_cell.length_b   1.000
_cell.length_c   1.000
_cell.angle_alpha   90.00
_cell.angle_beta   90.00
_cell.angle_gamma   90.00
#
_symmetry.space_group_name_H-M   'P 1'
#
loop_
_entity.id
_entity.type
_entity.pdbx_description
1 polymer ?
#
loop_
_entity_poly.entity_id
_entity_poly.type
_entity_poly.pdbx_seq_one_letter_code
_entity_poly.pdbx_strand_id
1 'polypeptide(L)'
;MNLELLGKRGRGRPKRRLRHEVRGRHKGSWYYEPSLPVSEKSNPLTWDIDQASPSRIVRMLQNCDAEMFREETGSTYLVSQVMTQCTVLYRPTCVPEPKDSLVVLSGCGTSGRLAFLVAVKHLVNICGNANIVCEGKKRVLFIGISCGLSAPFVAGQLEFCLRHPEVFTPVLIGFNPAHQARNEPTPNCTFTFLSVVQRMQVLANSRKAFLINPSVGPEAISGSSRMKGGSATKMLLEVILCSAHAAAFSQISGCIQDVCLCYSLLCKKRVCYLGWGSLAVLGLIDASECEPTFGAGEQQCHTQGPQFCIAHEDFLLHVLPTLDDQDTVILIYTQTDNITEVMNVAYRVREKMSNLHAIYHQADGDDDDQVGLPPYIILHLLTYSIHSIQYPPTDLAACQWELSTKLVLNAVSTGAHILKGKVFHNYMIDVQVTNSKLYRRATRLIQVSNCINNHKMTVAWCTSSLSCEQVVPLTLVSLLTGCSLEDASSRLDLQPIIRKAVEALMSKI
;
A
#
# COMPACT_ATOMS: atom_id res chain seq x y z
N MET A 1 -36.69 59.81 -18.61
CA MET A 1 -35.92 60.64 -17.65
C MET A 1 -35.34 59.69 -16.61
N ASN A 2 -34.07 59.29 -16.58
CA ASN A 2 -32.87 59.74 -17.27
C ASN A 2 -31.87 58.57 -17.46
N LEU A 3 -31.34 58.48 -18.67
CA LEU A 3 -29.92 58.29 -19.04
C LEU A 3 -29.07 57.34 -18.17
N GLU A 4 -28.68 56.16 -18.67
CA GLU A 4 -27.48 55.93 -19.50
C GLU A 4 -26.17 56.39 -18.82
N LEU A 5 -25.24 55.44 -18.63
CA LEU A 5 -23.89 55.46 -19.20
C LEU A 5 -23.14 54.15 -18.86
N LEU A 6 -22.86 53.37 -19.92
CA LEU A 6 -21.62 52.64 -20.21
C LEU A 6 -20.98 51.76 -19.10
N GLY A 7 -20.66 50.48 -19.31
CA GLY A 7 -20.21 49.90 -20.56
C GLY A 7 -19.99 48.39 -20.54
N LYS A 8 -20.13 47.86 -21.75
CA LYS A 8 -19.94 46.50 -22.25
C LYS A 8 -18.68 45.81 -21.72
N ARG A 9 -18.76 44.48 -21.52
CA ARG A 9 -17.83 43.51 -22.14
C ARG A 9 -18.31 42.06 -22.01
N GLY A 10 -18.52 41.43 -23.18
CA GLY A 10 -18.15 40.04 -23.45
C GLY A 10 -19.08 38.94 -22.94
N ARG A 11 -19.91 38.40 -23.84
CA ARG A 11 -20.54 37.08 -23.72
C ARG A 11 -19.47 36.02 -23.39
N GLY A 12 -19.49 35.49 -22.17
CA GLY A 12 -18.65 34.36 -21.78
C GLY A 12 -19.02 33.11 -22.59
N ARG A 13 -18.08 32.62 -23.39
CA ARG A 13 -18.18 31.32 -24.08
C ARG A 13 -18.53 30.23 -23.05
N PRO A 14 -19.40 29.26 -23.37
CA PRO A 14 -19.60 28.11 -22.49
C PRO A 14 -18.24 27.41 -22.32
N LYS A 15 -17.82 27.22 -21.06
CA LYS A 15 -16.59 26.47 -20.72
C LYS A 15 -16.68 25.10 -21.40
N ARG A 16 -15.91 24.90 -22.47
CA ARG A 16 -15.68 23.59 -23.08
C ARG A 16 -15.21 22.66 -21.95
N ARG A 17 -16.02 21.66 -21.60
CA ARG A 17 -15.55 20.50 -20.84
C ARG A 17 -14.34 19.95 -21.60
N LEU A 18 -13.16 20.00 -20.98
CA LEU A 18 -11.99 19.26 -21.44
C LEU A 18 -12.33 17.77 -21.34
N ARG A 19 -12.92 17.22 -22.41
CA ARG A 19 -12.74 15.80 -22.71
C ARG A 19 -11.25 15.66 -22.98
N HIS A 20 -10.50 15.18 -21.99
CA HIS A 20 -9.23 14.55 -22.28
C HIS A 20 -9.56 13.26 -23.03
N GLU A 21 -9.77 13.38 -24.34
CA GLU A 21 -9.49 12.27 -25.24
C GLU A 21 -8.00 11.96 -25.05
N VAL A 22 -7.72 10.86 -24.37
CA VAL A 22 -6.40 10.25 -24.36
C VAL A 22 -6.11 9.81 -25.80
N ARG A 23 -5.61 10.72 -26.63
CA ARG A 23 -5.02 10.39 -27.93
C ARG A 23 -3.62 9.83 -27.70
N GLY A 24 -3.56 8.63 -27.13
CA GLY A 24 -2.41 7.75 -27.22
C GLY A 24 -2.60 6.84 -28.43
N ARG A 25 -1.64 6.81 -29.35
CA ARG A 25 -1.64 5.88 -30.49
C ARG A 25 -1.72 4.44 -29.98
N HIS A 26 -2.86 3.80 -30.18
CA HIS A 26 -3.08 2.40 -29.85
C HIS A 26 -2.18 1.50 -30.70
N LYS A 27 -1.16 0.90 -30.07
CA LYS A 27 -0.45 -0.28 -30.55
C LYS A 27 -0.17 -1.19 -29.36
N GLY A 28 -0.90 -2.31 -29.25
CA GLY A 28 -0.60 -3.42 -28.33
C GLY A 28 -1.80 -3.92 -27.50
N SER A 29 -2.11 -5.22 -27.59
CA SER A 29 -3.15 -5.95 -26.85
C SER A 29 -2.84 -6.18 -25.35
N TRP A 30 -1.92 -5.42 -24.76
CA TRP A 30 -1.42 -5.61 -23.40
C TRP A 30 -2.24 -4.88 -22.32
N TYR A 31 -3.17 -4.00 -22.73
CA TYR A 31 -3.87 -3.08 -21.83
C TYR A 31 -5.10 -3.65 -21.12
N TYR A 32 -5.65 -4.78 -21.58
CA TYR A 32 -6.90 -5.32 -21.04
C TYR A 32 -6.78 -6.82 -20.76
N GLU A 33 -6.65 -7.16 -19.47
CA GLU A 33 -6.62 -8.53 -18.96
C GLU A 33 -7.98 -8.86 -18.33
N PRO A 34 -9.00 -9.25 -19.11
CA PRO A 34 -10.36 -9.47 -18.61
C PRO A 34 -10.43 -10.59 -17.56
N SER A 35 -9.51 -11.55 -17.62
CA SER A 35 -9.46 -12.70 -16.73
C SER A 35 -8.84 -12.40 -15.36
N LEU A 36 -8.15 -11.27 -15.19
CA LEU A 36 -7.51 -10.96 -13.92
C LEU A 36 -8.44 -10.19 -12.96
N PRO A 37 -8.33 -10.45 -11.64
CA PRO A 37 -8.97 -9.61 -10.65
C PRO A 37 -8.38 -8.20 -10.69
N VAL A 38 -9.19 -7.16 -10.38
CA VAL A 38 -8.77 -5.75 -10.43
C VAL A 38 -7.44 -5.51 -9.70
N SER A 39 -7.25 -6.12 -8.53
CA SER A 39 -6.02 -5.99 -7.72
C SER A 39 -4.74 -6.51 -8.38
N GLU A 40 -4.85 -7.30 -9.46
CA GLU A 40 -3.71 -7.87 -10.21
C GLU A 40 -3.64 -7.36 -11.66
N LYS A 41 -4.51 -6.43 -12.05
CA LYS A 41 -4.46 -5.80 -13.38
C LYS A 41 -3.36 -4.74 -13.42
N SER A 42 -2.82 -4.51 -14.63
CA SER A 42 -2.03 -3.31 -14.93
C SER A 42 -2.90 -2.04 -14.85
N ASN A 43 -2.33 -0.95 -14.32
CA ASN A 43 -2.98 0.35 -14.35
C ASN A 43 -2.57 1.11 -15.63
N PRO A 44 -3.52 1.53 -16.49
CA PRO A 44 -3.20 2.24 -17.72
C PRO A 44 -2.46 3.57 -17.53
N LEU A 45 -2.62 4.25 -16.39
CA LEU A 45 -1.95 5.51 -16.09
C LEU A 45 -0.45 5.35 -15.86
N THR A 46 0.00 4.12 -15.56
CA THR A 46 1.38 3.84 -15.16
C THR A 46 2.12 2.91 -16.11
N TRP A 47 1.58 2.60 -17.29
CA TRP A 47 2.18 1.62 -18.19
C TRP A 47 3.66 1.86 -18.49
N ASP A 48 4.07 3.11 -18.65
CA ASP A 48 5.46 3.51 -18.97
C ASP A 48 6.21 4.09 -17.75
N ILE A 49 5.80 3.72 -16.53
CA ILE A 49 6.41 4.25 -15.29
C ILE A 49 7.88 3.85 -15.14
N ASP A 50 8.28 2.72 -15.71
CA ASP A 50 9.67 2.25 -15.74
C ASP A 50 10.60 3.17 -16.54
N GLN A 51 10.09 3.90 -17.54
CA GLN A 51 10.88 4.85 -18.34
C GLN A 51 10.71 6.31 -17.89
N ALA A 52 9.95 6.55 -16.81
CA ALA A 52 9.64 7.89 -16.35
C ALA A 52 10.79 8.52 -15.54
N SER A 53 10.93 9.85 -15.63
CA SER A 53 11.80 10.61 -14.73
C SER A 53 11.25 10.58 -13.29
N PRO A 54 12.05 10.83 -12.25
CA PRO A 54 11.58 10.80 -10.86
C PRO A 54 10.36 11.70 -10.61
N SER A 55 10.35 12.93 -11.13
CA SER A 55 9.20 13.84 -11.00
C SER A 55 7.96 13.37 -11.77
N ARG A 56 8.14 12.56 -12.81
CA ARG A 56 7.03 11.95 -13.55
C ARG A 56 6.51 10.70 -12.84
N ILE A 57 7.39 9.87 -12.27
CA ILE A 57 7.02 8.72 -11.42
C ILE A 57 6.09 9.19 -10.30
N VAL A 58 6.51 10.22 -9.55
CA VAL A 58 5.73 10.77 -8.43
C VAL A 58 4.33 11.20 -8.89
N ARG A 59 4.23 11.98 -9.98
CA ARG A 59 2.94 12.39 -10.55
C ARG A 59 2.07 11.20 -10.97
N MET A 60 2.66 10.15 -11.52
CA MET A 60 1.94 8.94 -11.92
C MET A 60 1.39 8.19 -10.70
N LEU A 61 2.19 8.04 -9.64
CA LEU A 61 1.75 7.43 -8.37
C LEU A 61 0.61 8.24 -7.73
N GLN A 62 0.76 9.57 -7.65
CA GLN A 62 -0.26 10.48 -7.15
C GLN A 62 -1.59 10.36 -7.90
N ASN A 63 -1.52 10.33 -9.23
CA ASN A 63 -2.70 10.18 -10.07
C ASN A 63 -3.41 8.85 -9.84
N CYS A 64 -2.67 7.78 -9.56
CA CYS A 64 -3.22 6.47 -9.19
C CYS A 64 -3.85 6.48 -7.79
N ASP A 65 -3.21 7.10 -6.79
CA ASP A 65 -3.79 7.24 -5.45
C ASP A 65 -5.10 8.04 -5.49
N ALA A 66 -5.15 9.08 -6.32
CA ALA A 66 -6.36 9.88 -6.54
C ALA A 66 -7.54 9.08 -7.13
N GLU A 67 -7.29 7.94 -7.79
CA GLU A 67 -8.36 7.08 -8.32
C GLU A 67 -9.26 6.52 -7.21
N MET A 68 -8.76 6.38 -5.98
CA MET A 68 -9.55 5.91 -4.83
C MET A 68 -10.77 6.82 -4.55
N PHE A 69 -10.72 8.07 -5.01
CA PHE A 69 -11.71 9.11 -4.74
C PHE A 69 -12.56 9.49 -5.96
N ARG A 70 -12.29 8.93 -7.14
CA ARG A 70 -13.04 9.27 -8.36
C ARG A 70 -14.39 8.58 -8.37
N GLU A 71 -15.46 9.32 -8.64
CA GLU A 71 -16.77 8.75 -8.95
C GLU A 71 -16.88 8.51 -10.47
N GLU A 72 -16.91 7.26 -10.93
CA GLU A 72 -17.38 6.92 -12.28
C GLU A 72 -18.82 6.35 -12.20
N THR A 73 -19.53 6.36 -13.32
CA THR A 73 -20.92 5.91 -13.33
C THR A 73 -21.02 4.39 -13.16
N GLY A 74 -21.72 3.91 -12.11
CA GLY A 74 -22.17 2.51 -11.98
C GLY A 74 -21.37 1.58 -11.06
N SER A 75 -20.32 2.07 -10.37
CA SER A 75 -19.63 1.32 -9.31
C SER A 75 -19.89 1.91 -7.92
N THR A 76 -19.84 1.09 -6.87
CA THR A 76 -19.85 1.59 -5.48
C THR A 76 -18.44 2.06 -5.10
N TYR A 77 -18.30 3.36 -4.82
CA TYR A 77 -17.01 4.00 -4.50
C TYR A 77 -16.72 4.02 -3.01
N LEU A 78 -15.44 4.20 -2.69
CA LEU A 78 -14.90 4.25 -1.34
C LEU A 78 -15.78 5.12 -0.44
N VAL A 79 -15.99 6.40 -0.76
CA VAL A 79 -16.79 7.32 0.07
C VAL A 79 -18.25 6.88 0.19
N SER A 80 -18.92 6.56 -0.92
CA SER A 80 -20.35 6.21 -0.93
C SER A 80 -20.69 4.91 -0.18
N GLN A 81 -19.85 3.88 -0.32
CA GLN A 81 -20.04 2.57 0.29
C GLN A 81 -19.68 2.60 1.77
N VAL A 82 -18.62 3.32 2.12
CA VAL A 82 -18.22 3.60 3.50
C VAL A 82 -19.36 4.23 4.27
N MET A 83 -19.93 5.31 3.76
CA MET A 83 -20.99 6.03 4.45
C MET A 83 -22.21 5.14 4.70
N THR A 84 -22.64 4.40 3.69
CA THR A 84 -23.85 3.59 3.79
C THR A 84 -23.67 2.37 4.70
N GLN A 85 -22.52 1.68 4.62
CA GLN A 85 -22.29 0.46 5.39
C GLN A 85 -21.77 0.73 6.82
N CYS A 86 -20.97 1.77 7.04
CA CYS A 86 -20.48 2.13 8.38
C CYS A 86 -21.63 2.59 9.30
N THR A 87 -22.60 3.36 8.79
CA THR A 87 -23.81 3.73 9.56
C THR A 87 -24.64 2.50 9.97
N VAL A 88 -24.59 1.41 9.19
CA VAL A 88 -25.29 0.16 9.52
C VAL A 88 -24.50 -0.68 10.53
N LEU A 89 -23.16 -0.69 10.43
CA LEU A 89 -22.25 -1.41 11.33
C LEU A 89 -22.23 -0.83 12.75
N TYR A 90 -22.36 0.49 12.91
CA TYR A 90 -22.26 1.16 14.22
C TYR A 90 -23.59 1.32 14.99
N ARG A 91 -24.62 0.53 14.65
CA ARG A 91 -25.84 0.51 15.47
C ARG A 91 -25.56 -0.09 16.86
N PRO A 92 -26.28 0.33 17.93
CA PRO A 92 -26.13 -0.19 19.30
C PRO A 92 -26.27 -1.73 19.44
N THR A 93 -26.83 -2.39 18.42
CA THR A 93 -26.92 -3.85 18.34
C THR A 93 -25.57 -4.54 18.08
N CYS A 94 -24.59 -3.83 17.50
CA CYS A 94 -23.29 -4.35 17.06
C CYS A 94 -22.12 -3.92 17.95
N VAL A 95 -22.26 -2.82 18.71
CA VAL A 95 -21.28 -2.39 19.73
C VAL A 95 -21.79 -2.89 21.08
N PRO A 96 -21.26 -4.01 21.60
CA PRO A 96 -21.91 -4.72 22.67
C PRO A 96 -21.34 -4.30 24.04
N GLU A 97 -22.03 -4.61 25.15
CA GLU A 97 -21.62 -4.19 26.51
C GLU A 97 -20.14 -4.52 26.81
N PRO A 98 -19.35 -3.59 27.40
CA PRO A 98 -17.88 -3.68 27.39
C PRO A 98 -17.26 -4.97 27.93
N LYS A 99 -17.92 -5.67 28.85
CA LYS A 99 -17.38 -6.87 29.50
C LYS A 99 -17.42 -8.13 28.62
N ASP A 100 -18.48 -8.28 27.82
CA ASP A 100 -18.80 -9.53 27.10
C ASP A 100 -18.55 -9.44 25.59
N SER A 101 -17.83 -8.40 25.17
CA SER A 101 -17.81 -7.93 23.79
C SER A 101 -16.39 -7.72 23.27
N LEU A 102 -16.19 -7.91 21.98
CA LEU A 102 -14.88 -7.75 21.37
C LEU A 102 -14.96 -7.26 19.92
N VAL A 103 -14.09 -6.32 19.54
CA VAL A 103 -13.78 -6.01 18.15
C VAL A 103 -12.43 -6.61 17.83
N VAL A 104 -12.38 -7.36 16.73
CA VAL A 104 -11.19 -8.09 16.30
C VAL A 104 -10.84 -7.68 14.87
N LEU A 105 -9.59 -7.22 14.68
CA LEU A 105 -9.05 -6.96 13.35
C LEU A 105 -8.09 -8.09 12.94
N SER A 106 -8.15 -8.53 11.68
CA SER A 106 -7.20 -9.52 11.15
C SER A 106 -6.90 -9.34 9.67
N GLY A 107 -5.66 -9.62 9.28
CA GLY A 107 -5.18 -9.48 7.91
C GLY A 107 -3.78 -10.06 7.74
N CYS A 108 -3.28 -10.08 6.51
CA CYS A 108 -1.93 -10.58 6.18
C CYS A 108 -1.03 -9.47 5.62
N GLY A 109 0.28 -9.54 5.88
CA GLY A 109 1.24 -8.56 5.37
C GLY A 109 0.88 -7.13 5.80
N THR A 110 0.93 -6.17 4.86
CA THR A 110 0.49 -4.79 5.10
C THR A 110 -0.89 -4.70 5.75
N SER A 111 -1.89 -5.50 5.32
CA SER A 111 -3.24 -5.46 5.90
C SER A 111 -3.25 -5.83 7.39
N GLY A 112 -2.42 -6.81 7.80
CA GLY A 112 -2.28 -7.20 9.20
C GLY A 112 -1.53 -6.16 10.03
N ARG A 113 -0.50 -5.53 9.47
CA ARG A 113 0.25 -4.47 10.16
C ARG A 113 -0.55 -3.17 10.29
N LEU A 114 -1.39 -2.83 9.31
CA LEU A 114 -2.35 -1.72 9.42
C LEU A 114 -3.45 -2.05 10.44
N ALA A 115 -3.94 -3.28 10.48
CA ALA A 115 -4.84 -3.73 11.55
C ALA A 115 -4.18 -3.56 12.93
N PHE A 116 -2.89 -3.88 13.06
CA PHE A 116 -2.15 -3.65 14.30
C PHE A 116 -2.09 -2.17 14.68
N LEU A 117 -1.69 -1.31 13.73
CA LEU A 117 -1.59 0.13 13.96
C LEU A 117 -2.92 0.74 14.46
N VAL A 118 -4.01 0.43 13.76
CA VAL A 118 -5.35 0.90 14.11
C VAL A 118 -5.81 0.31 15.44
N ALA A 119 -5.47 -0.95 15.71
CA ALA A 119 -5.86 -1.62 16.94
C ALA A 119 -5.24 -1.00 18.20
N VAL A 120 -3.94 -0.69 18.15
CA VAL A 120 -3.25 0.01 19.24
C VAL A 120 -3.87 1.38 19.50
N LYS A 121 -4.21 2.12 18.43
CA LYS A 121 -4.81 3.46 18.52
C LYS A 121 -6.21 3.46 19.14
N HIS A 122 -7.06 2.50 18.76
CA HIS A 122 -8.45 2.42 19.24
C HIS A 122 -8.65 1.44 20.41
N LEU A 123 -7.56 0.89 20.96
CA LEU A 123 -7.60 -0.13 22.02
C LEU A 123 -8.48 -1.34 21.67
N VAL A 124 -8.46 -1.76 20.40
CA VAL A 124 -9.14 -2.98 19.93
C VAL A 124 -8.16 -4.15 19.79
N ASN A 125 -8.66 -5.38 19.66
CA ASN A 125 -7.81 -6.58 19.68
C ASN A 125 -7.41 -7.04 18.28
N ILE A 126 -6.21 -7.61 18.19
CA ILE A 126 -5.64 -8.15 16.94
C ILE A 126 -5.68 -9.67 17.01
N CYS A 127 -6.16 -10.32 15.96
CA CYS A 127 -6.28 -11.77 15.96
C CYS A 127 -5.21 -12.47 15.13
N GLY A 128 -4.41 -13.28 15.83
CA GLY A 128 -3.63 -14.38 15.24
C GLY A 128 -4.43 -15.70 15.19
N ASN A 129 -5.18 -16.03 16.26
CA ASN A 129 -6.08 -17.18 16.33
C ASN A 129 -7.43 -16.76 16.94
N ALA A 130 -8.51 -16.93 16.18
CA ALA A 130 -9.84 -16.45 16.58
C ALA A 130 -10.37 -17.18 17.82
N ASN A 131 -10.02 -18.46 18.00
CA ASN A 131 -10.47 -19.26 19.14
C ASN A 131 -9.89 -18.74 20.45
N ILE A 132 -8.61 -18.37 20.44
CA ILE A 132 -7.88 -17.94 21.64
C ILE A 132 -8.28 -16.51 22.02
N VAL A 133 -8.32 -15.61 21.04
CA VAL A 133 -8.58 -14.18 21.30
C VAL A 133 -10.03 -13.92 21.73
N CYS A 134 -10.96 -14.77 21.31
CA CYS A 134 -12.40 -14.57 21.54
C CYS A 134 -12.98 -15.45 22.65
N GLU A 135 -12.15 -16.20 23.38
CA GLU A 135 -12.61 -17.12 24.41
C GLU A 135 -13.43 -16.39 25.49
N GLY A 136 -14.61 -16.93 25.83
CA GLY A 136 -15.52 -16.37 26.82
C GLY A 136 -16.31 -15.13 26.37
N LYS A 137 -16.13 -14.64 25.13
CA LYS A 137 -16.90 -13.50 24.61
C LYS A 137 -18.26 -13.93 24.05
N LYS A 138 -19.29 -13.15 24.33
CA LYS A 138 -20.66 -13.41 23.87
C LYS A 138 -20.97 -12.75 22.54
N ARG A 139 -20.30 -11.63 22.22
CA ARG A 139 -20.50 -10.87 20.98
C ARG A 139 -19.17 -10.40 20.43
N VAL A 140 -18.84 -10.79 19.19
CA VAL A 140 -17.59 -10.46 18.52
C VAL A 140 -17.85 -9.86 17.15
N LEU A 141 -17.40 -8.63 16.94
CA LEU A 141 -17.31 -8.03 15.61
C LEU A 141 -15.95 -8.39 15.01
N PHE A 142 -15.94 -9.29 14.03
CA PHE A 142 -14.70 -9.77 13.41
C PHE A 142 -14.50 -9.10 12.05
N ILE A 143 -13.42 -8.33 11.90
CA ILE A 143 -13.09 -7.61 10.67
C ILE A 143 -11.87 -8.28 10.01
N GLY A 144 -12.13 -9.08 8.98
CA GLY A 144 -11.11 -9.71 8.14
C GLY A 144 -10.75 -8.83 6.95
N ILE A 145 -9.46 -8.66 6.66
CA ILE A 145 -8.95 -7.77 5.62
C ILE A 145 -8.16 -8.56 4.58
N SER A 146 -8.64 -8.54 3.33
CA SER A 146 -7.95 -9.11 2.18
C SER A 146 -8.16 -8.24 0.94
N CYS A 147 -7.20 -7.36 0.62
CA CYS A 147 -7.31 -6.45 -0.54
C CYS A 147 -7.74 -7.17 -1.83
N GLY A 148 -7.13 -8.33 -2.10
CA GLY A 148 -7.39 -9.13 -3.29
C GLY A 148 -8.46 -10.21 -3.14
N LEU A 149 -9.14 -10.33 -1.99
CA LEU A 149 -10.08 -11.41 -1.68
C LEU A 149 -9.49 -12.81 -1.95
N SER A 150 -8.28 -13.04 -1.45
CA SER A 150 -7.45 -14.19 -1.82
C SER A 150 -6.65 -14.82 -0.68
N ALA A 151 -6.66 -14.22 0.52
CA ALA A 151 -5.85 -14.69 1.64
C ALA A 151 -6.49 -15.92 2.32
N PRO A 152 -5.88 -17.12 2.27
CA PRO A 152 -6.48 -18.31 2.90
C PRO A 152 -6.66 -18.18 4.41
N PHE A 153 -5.72 -17.50 5.08
CA PHE A 153 -5.79 -17.20 6.52
C PHE A 153 -7.09 -16.46 6.89
N VAL A 154 -7.37 -15.36 6.19
CA VAL A 154 -8.59 -14.57 6.40
C VAL A 154 -9.85 -15.36 6.02
N ALA A 155 -9.81 -16.14 4.94
CA ALA A 155 -10.92 -17.00 4.55
C ALA A 155 -11.26 -18.03 5.64
N GLY A 156 -10.25 -18.64 6.27
CA GLY A 156 -10.46 -19.60 7.36
C GLY A 156 -11.06 -18.97 8.61
N GLN A 157 -10.63 -17.76 8.98
CA GLN A 157 -11.20 -17.05 10.12
C GLN A 157 -12.65 -16.63 9.86
N LEU A 158 -12.97 -16.16 8.64
CA LEU A 158 -14.33 -15.83 8.25
C LEU A 158 -15.22 -17.08 8.19
N GLU A 159 -14.72 -18.18 7.64
CA GLU A 159 -15.42 -19.47 7.64
C GLU A 159 -15.75 -19.92 9.07
N PHE A 160 -14.82 -19.75 10.01
CA PHE A 160 -15.06 -20.00 11.43
C PHE A 160 -16.18 -19.11 11.98
N CYS A 161 -16.10 -17.79 11.78
CA CYS A 161 -17.14 -16.85 12.22
C CYS A 161 -18.53 -17.22 11.66
N LEU A 162 -18.60 -17.63 10.40
CA LEU A 162 -19.85 -18.02 9.73
C LEU A 162 -20.48 -19.32 10.27
N ARG A 163 -19.71 -20.15 10.98
CA ARG A 163 -20.22 -21.36 11.66
C ARG A 163 -20.72 -21.07 13.08
N HIS A 164 -20.38 -19.90 13.62
CA HIS A 164 -20.71 -19.47 14.98
C HIS A 164 -21.46 -18.13 14.98
N PRO A 165 -22.58 -18.00 14.23
CA PRO A 165 -23.31 -16.74 14.08
C PRO A 165 -23.94 -16.21 15.38
N GLU A 166 -24.04 -17.05 16.41
CA GLU A 166 -24.51 -16.69 17.76
C GLU A 166 -23.51 -15.80 18.52
N VAL A 167 -22.21 -15.88 18.19
CA VAL A 167 -21.16 -15.06 18.79
C VAL A 167 -20.63 -14.03 17.79
N PHE A 168 -20.41 -14.42 16.53
CA PHE A 168 -19.65 -13.63 15.57
C PHE A 168 -20.50 -12.88 14.56
N THR A 169 -20.16 -11.61 14.34
CA THR A 169 -20.59 -10.80 13.20
C THR A 169 -19.38 -10.57 12.28
N PRO A 170 -19.24 -11.33 11.18
CA PRO A 170 -18.11 -11.18 10.27
C PRO A 170 -18.27 -10.00 9.32
N VAL A 171 -17.21 -9.22 9.19
CA VAL A 171 -17.01 -8.12 8.23
C VAL A 171 -15.79 -8.46 7.39
N LEU A 172 -15.91 -8.36 6.07
CA LEU A 172 -14.80 -8.55 5.14
C LEU A 172 -14.52 -7.25 4.40
N ILE A 173 -13.28 -6.77 4.50
CA ILE A 173 -12.75 -5.65 3.73
C ILE A 173 -11.89 -6.18 2.59
N GLY A 174 -12.17 -5.73 1.36
CA GLY A 174 -11.34 -5.99 0.17
C GLY A 174 -11.62 -4.98 -0.93
N PHE A 175 -11.03 -5.14 -2.11
CA PHE A 175 -11.20 -4.16 -3.20
C PHE A 175 -11.44 -4.79 -4.58
N ASN A 176 -11.61 -6.12 -4.60
CA ASN A 176 -12.10 -6.81 -5.78
C ASN A 176 -13.63 -6.95 -5.71
N PRO A 177 -14.32 -6.92 -6.85
CA PRO A 177 -15.68 -7.43 -6.96
C PRO A 177 -15.77 -8.85 -6.39
N ALA A 178 -16.88 -9.16 -5.70
CA ALA A 178 -17.06 -10.44 -5.00
C ALA A 178 -16.86 -11.66 -5.92
N HIS A 179 -17.33 -11.60 -7.17
CA HIS A 179 -17.20 -12.67 -8.15
C HIS A 179 -15.75 -12.92 -8.61
N GLN A 180 -14.83 -11.98 -8.33
CA GLN A 180 -13.40 -12.11 -8.62
C GLN A 180 -12.59 -12.66 -7.43
N ALA A 181 -13.25 -13.00 -6.31
CA ALA A 181 -12.59 -13.66 -5.19
C ALA A 181 -11.99 -15.01 -5.61
N ARG A 182 -10.93 -15.43 -4.93
CA ARG A 182 -10.18 -16.63 -5.32
C ARG A 182 -11.05 -17.89 -5.22
N ASN A 183 -11.26 -18.55 -6.36
CA ASN A 183 -12.03 -19.80 -6.47
C ASN A 183 -11.18 -21.08 -6.46
N GLU A 184 -9.89 -20.97 -6.17
CA GLU A 184 -9.03 -22.15 -6.01
C GLU A 184 -9.14 -22.69 -4.58
N PRO A 185 -9.20 -24.02 -4.40
CA PRO A 185 -9.23 -24.64 -3.08
C PRO A 185 -8.03 -24.22 -2.24
N THR A 186 -8.27 -23.89 -0.98
CA THR A 186 -7.18 -23.74 -0.01
C THR A 186 -6.72 -25.15 0.39
N PRO A 187 -5.40 -25.44 0.43
CA PRO A 187 -4.91 -26.74 0.88
C PRO A 187 -5.53 -27.13 2.23
N ASN A 188 -5.97 -28.39 2.34
CA ASN A 188 -6.61 -28.96 3.53
C ASN A 188 -7.93 -28.27 3.95
N CYS A 189 -8.57 -27.50 3.07
CA CYS A 189 -9.86 -26.85 3.32
C CYS A 189 -10.89 -27.31 2.28
N THR A 190 -12.15 -27.47 2.70
CA THR A 190 -13.28 -27.82 1.84
C THR A 190 -13.95 -26.61 1.16
N PHE A 191 -13.42 -25.42 1.39
CA PHE A 191 -13.98 -24.14 0.92
C PHE A 191 -12.96 -23.35 0.10
N THR A 192 -13.47 -22.48 -0.78
CA THR A 192 -12.67 -21.48 -1.50
C THR A 192 -12.91 -20.10 -0.87
N PHE A 193 -12.07 -19.11 -1.19
CA PHE A 193 -12.34 -17.74 -0.74
C PHE A 193 -13.66 -17.25 -1.35
N LEU A 194 -13.91 -17.58 -2.62
CA LEU A 194 -15.15 -17.25 -3.31
C LEU A 194 -16.39 -17.83 -2.61
N SER A 195 -16.36 -19.10 -2.18
CA SER A 195 -17.51 -19.70 -1.50
C SER A 195 -17.81 -19.03 -0.15
N VAL A 196 -16.77 -18.59 0.58
CA VAL A 196 -16.93 -17.82 1.83
C VAL A 196 -17.58 -16.46 1.53
N VAL A 197 -17.09 -15.75 0.51
CA VAL A 197 -17.65 -14.45 0.09
C VAL A 197 -19.11 -14.59 -0.33
N GLN A 198 -19.46 -15.61 -1.11
CA GLN A 198 -20.84 -15.87 -1.54
C GLN A 198 -21.77 -16.09 -0.34
N ARG A 199 -21.34 -16.87 0.67
CA ARG A 199 -22.10 -17.05 1.91
C ARG A 199 -22.28 -15.73 2.67
N MET A 200 -21.23 -14.91 2.77
CA MET A 200 -21.33 -13.58 3.37
C MET A 200 -22.33 -12.68 2.63
N GLN A 201 -22.35 -12.70 1.30
CA GLN A 201 -23.31 -11.92 0.49
C GLN A 201 -24.76 -12.33 0.76
N VAL A 202 -25.04 -13.64 0.89
CA VAL A 202 -26.38 -14.12 1.26
C VAL A 202 -26.78 -13.60 2.64
N LEU A 203 -25.87 -13.66 3.62
CA LEU A 203 -26.12 -13.21 4.99
C LEU A 203 -26.20 -11.69 5.15
N ALA A 204 -25.58 -10.92 4.24
CA ALA A 204 -25.64 -9.48 4.22
C ALA A 204 -27.06 -8.94 4.06
N ASN A 205 -27.93 -9.65 3.31
CA ASN A 205 -29.35 -9.30 3.19
C ASN A 205 -30.09 -9.32 4.53
N SER A 206 -29.67 -10.21 5.43
CA SER A 206 -30.20 -10.33 6.80
C SER A 206 -29.36 -9.60 7.85
N ARG A 207 -28.36 -8.81 7.43
CA ARG A 207 -27.42 -8.08 8.30
C ARG A 207 -26.65 -8.98 9.29
N LYS A 208 -26.39 -10.23 8.92
CA LYS A 208 -25.62 -11.20 9.72
C LYS A 208 -24.14 -11.28 9.32
N ALA A 209 -23.77 -10.66 8.19
CA ALA A 209 -22.40 -10.52 7.72
C ALA A 209 -22.30 -9.25 6.86
N PHE A 210 -21.10 -8.70 6.71
CA PHE A 210 -20.88 -7.50 5.92
C PHE A 210 -19.70 -7.65 4.96
N LEU A 211 -19.91 -7.25 3.71
CA LEU A 211 -18.87 -7.17 2.70
C LEU A 211 -18.67 -5.70 2.31
N ILE A 212 -17.50 -5.17 2.67
CA ILE A 212 -17.05 -3.82 2.35
C ILE A 212 -15.98 -3.94 1.27
N ASN A 213 -16.41 -3.81 0.01
CA ASN A 213 -15.54 -4.04 -1.13
C ASN A 213 -15.62 -2.95 -2.22
N PRO A 214 -15.34 -1.67 -1.87
CA PRO A 214 -15.38 -0.58 -2.82
C PRO A 214 -14.33 -0.77 -3.92
N SER A 215 -14.65 -0.30 -5.13
CA SER A 215 -13.69 -0.28 -6.22
C SER A 215 -12.68 0.84 -5.98
N VAL A 216 -11.39 0.49 -5.92
CA VAL A 216 -10.28 1.45 -5.87
C VAL A 216 -9.48 1.47 -7.18
N GLY A 217 -9.79 0.58 -8.12
CA GLY A 217 -9.04 0.40 -9.37
C GLY A 217 -7.70 -0.33 -9.19
N PRO A 218 -7.00 -0.64 -10.30
CA PRO A 218 -5.72 -1.34 -10.27
C PRO A 218 -4.61 -0.52 -9.59
N GLU A 219 -3.61 -1.20 -9.05
CA GLU A 219 -2.46 -0.57 -8.39
C GLU A 219 -1.52 0.11 -9.40
N ALA A 220 -0.82 1.16 -8.97
CA ALA A 220 0.18 1.84 -9.81
C ALA A 220 1.28 0.88 -10.29
N ILE A 221 1.68 -0.05 -9.42
CA ILE A 221 2.47 -1.23 -9.76
C ILE A 221 1.59 -2.45 -9.52
N SER A 222 1.31 -3.22 -10.56
CA SER A 222 0.31 -4.30 -10.54
C SER A 222 0.56 -5.27 -9.39
N GLY A 223 -0.48 -5.50 -8.57
CA GLY A 223 -0.41 -6.42 -7.44
C GLY A 223 0.23 -5.85 -6.16
N SER A 224 0.76 -4.62 -6.17
CA SER A 224 1.35 -3.97 -5.00
C SER A 224 0.27 -3.48 -4.02
N SER A 225 -0.44 -4.42 -3.40
CA SER A 225 -1.58 -4.14 -2.52
C SER A 225 -1.25 -3.35 -1.25
N ARG A 226 0.04 -3.10 -1.00
CA ARG A 226 0.52 -2.19 0.06
C ARG A 226 0.21 -0.72 -0.25
N MET A 227 0.01 -0.37 -1.52
CA MET A 227 -0.22 0.99 -2.01
C MET A 227 -1.71 1.39 -1.85
N LYS A 228 -2.50 1.48 -2.93
CA LYS A 228 -3.90 1.95 -2.88
C LYS A 228 -4.75 1.07 -1.97
N GLY A 229 -4.64 -0.26 -2.09
CA GLY A 229 -5.36 -1.20 -1.23
C GLY A 229 -5.03 -1.00 0.26
N GLY A 230 -3.77 -0.75 0.60
CA GLY A 230 -3.34 -0.46 1.97
C GLY A 230 -3.86 0.90 2.46
N SER A 231 -3.76 1.94 1.64
CA SER A 231 -4.24 3.29 1.96
C SER A 231 -5.76 3.29 2.16
N ALA A 232 -6.51 2.68 1.24
CA ALA A 232 -7.95 2.50 1.37
C ALA A 232 -8.31 1.66 2.60
N THR A 233 -7.57 0.60 2.92
CA THR A 233 -7.79 -0.20 4.15
C THR A 233 -7.67 0.68 5.39
N LYS A 234 -6.61 1.49 5.51
CA LYS A 234 -6.40 2.38 6.65
C LYS A 234 -7.59 3.34 6.80
N MET A 235 -7.97 4.00 5.70
CA MET A 235 -9.11 4.91 5.68
C MET A 235 -10.41 4.20 6.11
N LEU A 236 -10.69 3.02 5.55
CA LEU A 236 -11.87 2.22 5.89
C LEU A 236 -11.93 1.88 7.37
N LEU A 237 -10.83 1.38 7.93
CA LEU A 237 -10.78 0.99 9.33
C LEU A 237 -10.98 2.20 10.26
N GLU A 238 -10.37 3.33 9.95
CA GLU A 238 -10.56 4.57 10.71
C GLU A 238 -11.99 5.08 10.62
N VAL A 239 -12.67 4.98 9.47
CA VAL A 239 -14.08 5.38 9.38
C VAL A 239 -14.96 4.41 10.15
N ILE A 240 -14.69 3.12 10.03
CA ILE A 240 -15.50 2.09 10.69
C ILE A 240 -15.41 2.27 12.20
N LEU A 241 -14.23 2.53 12.75
CA LEU A 241 -14.01 2.63 14.20
C LEU A 241 -14.24 4.04 14.77
N CYS A 242 -14.28 5.07 13.91
CA CYS A 242 -14.59 6.44 14.32
C CYS A 242 -15.90 6.91 13.68
N SER A 243 -16.90 7.18 14.50
CA SER A 243 -18.17 7.78 14.09
C SER A 243 -18.08 9.20 13.49
N ALA A 244 -16.89 9.81 13.40
CA ALA A 244 -16.67 11.22 13.05
C ALA A 244 -16.21 11.52 11.61
N HIS A 245 -15.79 10.54 10.79
CA HIS A 245 -14.87 10.84 9.67
C HIS A 245 -15.43 10.89 8.24
N ALA A 246 -16.74 10.86 8.05
CA ALA A 246 -17.39 11.00 6.75
C ALA A 246 -16.86 12.17 5.88
N ALA A 247 -16.61 13.33 6.50
CA ALA A 247 -16.29 14.59 5.83
C ALA A 247 -14.77 14.85 5.66
N ALA A 248 -13.91 14.12 6.37
CA ALA A 248 -12.46 14.36 6.38
C ALA A 248 -11.73 13.79 5.16
N PHE A 249 -12.29 12.74 4.53
CA PHE A 249 -11.61 12.01 3.45
C PHE A 249 -11.61 12.72 2.10
N SER A 250 -12.55 13.64 1.86
CA SER A 250 -12.60 14.39 0.59
C SER A 250 -11.45 15.39 0.43
N GLN A 251 -10.71 15.73 1.49
CA GLN A 251 -9.64 16.74 1.47
C GLN A 251 -8.23 16.14 1.28
N ILE A 252 -8.06 14.81 1.40
CA ILE A 252 -6.75 14.13 1.33
C ILE A 252 -6.19 14.09 -0.10
N SER A 253 -7.04 14.27 -1.12
CA SER A 253 -6.65 14.27 -2.54
C SER A 253 -5.67 15.40 -2.91
N GLY A 254 -5.45 16.40 -2.05
CA GLY A 254 -4.49 17.49 -2.26
C GLY A 254 -3.11 17.28 -1.63
N CYS A 255 -2.94 16.27 -0.77
CA CYS A 255 -1.81 16.20 0.18
C CYS A 255 -0.52 15.56 -0.34
N ILE A 256 -0.33 15.44 -1.66
CA ILE A 256 0.94 14.98 -2.22
C ILE A 256 1.47 16.07 -3.14
N GLN A 257 2.07 17.09 -2.54
CA GLN A 257 2.97 17.98 -3.26
C GLN A 257 4.36 17.81 -2.65
N ASP A 258 5.34 17.67 -3.54
CA ASP A 258 6.77 17.52 -3.29
C ASP A 258 7.28 16.15 -2.83
N VAL A 259 7.80 15.38 -3.81
CA VAL A 259 8.73 14.27 -3.55
C VAL A 259 10.00 14.52 -4.36
N CYS A 260 10.79 15.52 -3.93
CA CYS A 260 12.21 15.63 -4.30
C CYS A 260 13.02 14.44 -3.75
N LEU A 261 12.50 13.72 -2.76
CA LEU A 261 13.18 12.61 -2.08
C LEU A 261 13.52 11.42 -3.00
N CYS A 262 12.75 11.17 -4.07
CA CYS A 262 13.04 10.08 -5.01
C CYS A 262 14.45 10.18 -5.63
N TYR A 263 14.98 11.40 -5.81
CA TYR A 263 16.34 11.61 -6.28
C TYR A 263 17.39 11.21 -5.23
N SER A 264 17.16 11.56 -3.96
CA SER A 264 18.05 11.16 -2.87
C SER A 264 18.10 9.64 -2.71
N LEU A 265 16.99 8.93 -2.94
CA LEU A 265 16.88 7.46 -2.80
C LEU A 265 17.51 6.65 -3.94
N LEU A 266 18.17 7.31 -4.89
CA LEU A 266 19.17 6.66 -5.74
C LEU A 266 20.40 6.18 -4.93
N CYS A 267 20.35 6.24 -3.58
CA CYS A 267 21.27 5.59 -2.65
C CYS A 267 21.67 4.20 -3.13
N LYS A 268 22.99 3.99 -3.17
CA LYS A 268 23.58 2.73 -3.64
C LYS A 268 23.47 1.61 -2.60
N LYS A 269 23.23 1.94 -1.32
CA LYS A 269 23.23 0.97 -0.21
C LYS A 269 21.91 0.92 0.56
N ARG A 270 21.76 1.60 1.71
CA ARG A 270 20.62 1.43 2.62
C ARG A 270 19.82 2.71 2.85
N VAL A 271 18.55 2.54 3.22
CA VAL A 271 17.66 3.62 3.66
C VAL A 271 17.10 3.25 5.02
N CYS A 272 17.27 4.13 6.00
CA CYS A 272 16.78 3.94 7.37
C CYS A 272 15.67 4.95 7.68
N TYR A 273 14.54 4.45 8.16
CA TYR A 273 13.44 5.30 8.64
C TYR A 273 13.51 5.39 10.16
N LEU A 274 13.59 6.60 10.69
CA LEU A 274 13.49 6.90 12.11
C LEU A 274 12.24 7.74 12.32
N GLY A 275 11.17 7.11 12.79
CA GLY A 275 9.91 7.80 13.06
C GLY A 275 9.62 7.91 14.55
N TRP A 276 8.73 8.84 14.89
CA TRP A 276 8.17 9.02 16.23
C TRP A 276 6.71 8.58 16.27
N GLY A 277 6.29 8.01 17.41
CA GLY A 277 4.92 7.54 17.63
C GLY A 277 4.40 6.58 16.56
N SER A 278 3.16 6.80 16.09
CA SER A 278 2.54 5.98 15.04
C SER A 278 3.23 6.10 13.68
N LEU A 279 3.98 7.18 13.43
CA LEU A 279 4.72 7.38 12.19
C LEU A 279 5.92 6.43 12.08
N ALA A 280 6.51 6.02 13.23
CA ALA A 280 7.55 4.99 13.28
C ALA A 280 7.05 3.65 12.72
N VAL A 281 5.84 3.25 13.13
CA VAL A 281 5.20 2.01 12.69
C VAL A 281 4.95 2.04 11.18
N LEU A 282 4.58 3.19 10.62
CA LEU A 282 4.41 3.35 9.18
C LEU A 282 5.73 3.21 8.41
N GLY A 283 6.83 3.74 8.96
CA GLY A 283 8.18 3.47 8.48
C GLY A 283 8.46 1.97 8.39
N LEU A 284 8.24 1.24 9.49
CA LEU A 284 8.44 -0.21 9.54
C LEU A 284 7.53 -0.96 8.54
N ILE A 285 6.27 -0.53 8.38
CA ILE A 285 5.34 -1.11 7.42
C ILE A 285 5.84 -0.95 5.99
N ASP A 286 6.33 0.23 5.61
CA ASP A 286 6.87 0.48 4.28
C ASP A 286 8.15 -0.34 4.02
N ALA A 287 9.10 -0.28 4.95
CA ALA A 287 10.39 -0.98 4.85
C ALA A 287 10.21 -2.51 4.72
N SER A 288 9.33 -3.12 5.52
CA SER A 288 9.07 -4.56 5.50
C SER A 288 8.44 -5.08 4.20
N GLU A 289 7.91 -4.20 3.34
CA GLU A 289 7.36 -4.60 2.04
C GLU A 289 8.39 -4.47 0.90
N CYS A 290 9.52 -3.80 1.11
CA CYS A 290 10.55 -3.67 0.06
C CYS A 290 11.17 -5.03 -0.31
N GLU A 291 11.40 -5.89 0.68
CA GLU A 291 11.94 -7.24 0.45
C GLU A 291 11.02 -8.11 -0.42
N PRO A 292 9.75 -8.40 -0.05
CA PRO A 292 8.89 -9.24 -0.87
C PRO A 292 8.51 -8.63 -2.23
N THR A 293 8.51 -7.29 -2.33
CA THR A 293 8.07 -6.54 -3.52
C THR A 293 9.19 -6.37 -4.55
N PHE A 294 10.42 -6.13 -4.09
CA PHE A 294 11.56 -5.75 -4.94
C PHE A 294 12.84 -6.54 -4.71
N GLY A 295 12.83 -7.56 -3.85
CA GLY A 295 14.00 -8.38 -3.53
C GLY A 295 15.09 -7.62 -2.78
N ALA A 296 14.71 -6.69 -1.90
CA ALA A 296 15.61 -5.69 -1.29
C ALA A 296 16.28 -6.10 0.05
N GLY A 297 16.34 -7.39 0.42
CA GLY A 297 16.84 -7.85 1.73
C GLY A 297 18.14 -8.67 1.67
N GLU A 298 18.91 -8.67 2.78
CA GLU A 298 19.94 -9.67 3.06
C GLU A 298 19.29 -10.91 3.67
N GLN A 299 19.74 -12.11 3.28
CA GLN A 299 19.17 -13.37 3.71
C GLN A 299 19.17 -13.55 5.23
N GLN A 300 17.99 -13.74 5.83
CA GLN A 300 17.66 -14.85 6.75
C GLN A 300 16.37 -14.55 7.55
N CYS A 301 15.35 -15.37 7.32
CA CYS A 301 14.13 -15.43 8.13
C CYS A 301 14.42 -16.13 9.47
N HIS A 302 15.07 -15.46 10.43
CA HIS A 302 15.10 -15.92 11.82
C HIS A 302 13.92 -15.30 12.60
N THR A 303 13.38 -16.04 13.57
CA THR A 303 12.28 -15.59 14.43
C THR A 303 12.72 -14.70 15.59
N GLN A 304 14.05 -14.61 15.81
CA GLN A 304 14.74 -13.71 16.72
C GLN A 304 16.13 -13.42 16.12
N GLY A 305 16.62 -12.19 16.23
CA GLY A 305 17.87 -11.76 15.60
C GLY A 305 18.01 -10.24 15.55
N PRO A 306 19.19 -9.71 15.13
CA PRO A 306 19.46 -8.27 15.10
C PRO A 306 18.47 -7.48 14.23
N GLN A 307 17.80 -8.12 13.28
CA GLN A 307 16.75 -7.51 12.45
C GLN A 307 15.47 -7.12 13.22
N PHE A 308 15.30 -7.57 14.47
CA PHE A 308 14.17 -7.18 15.34
C PHE A 308 14.51 -6.06 16.32
N CYS A 309 15.75 -5.58 16.31
CA CYS A 309 16.19 -4.39 17.05
C CYS A 309 15.73 -3.15 16.26
N ILE A 310 14.59 -2.59 16.66
CA ILE A 310 13.86 -1.54 15.90
C ILE A 310 13.72 -0.22 16.67
N ALA A 311 14.27 -0.12 17.88
CA ALA A 311 14.25 1.11 18.67
C ALA A 311 15.26 2.14 18.15
N HIS A 312 15.12 3.41 18.55
CA HIS A 312 16.11 4.43 18.20
C HIS A 312 17.46 4.16 18.85
N GLU A 313 17.47 3.63 20.07
CA GLU A 313 18.69 3.22 20.77
C GLU A 313 19.39 2.09 20.02
N ASP A 314 18.64 1.09 19.55
CA ASP A 314 19.17 0.01 18.73
C ASP A 314 19.82 0.54 17.45
N PHE A 315 19.15 1.50 16.79
CA PHE A 315 19.70 2.15 15.61
C PHE A 315 21.03 2.86 15.94
N LEU A 316 21.08 3.67 16.99
CA LEU A 316 22.27 4.42 17.38
C LEU A 316 23.43 3.50 17.78
N LEU A 317 23.15 2.36 18.42
CA LEU A 317 24.15 1.42 18.92
C LEU A 317 24.65 0.45 17.85
N HIS A 318 23.77 -0.04 16.98
CA HIS A 318 24.08 -1.16 16.09
C HIS A 318 24.07 -0.79 14.61
N VAL A 319 23.21 0.13 14.18
CA VAL A 319 23.04 0.47 12.76
C VAL A 319 23.91 1.66 12.37
N LEU A 320 23.78 2.78 13.09
CA LEU A 320 24.51 4.02 12.82
C LEU A 320 26.02 3.80 12.71
N PRO A 321 26.71 3.00 13.56
CA PRO A 321 28.14 2.73 13.42
C PRO A 321 28.55 2.10 12.08
N THR A 322 27.61 1.51 11.34
CA THR A 322 27.88 0.88 10.05
C THR A 322 27.54 1.75 8.83
N LEU A 323 26.88 2.91 9.02
CA LEU A 323 26.43 3.77 7.91
C LEU A 323 27.55 4.59 7.26
N ASP A 324 27.39 4.93 5.98
CA ASP A 324 28.26 5.86 5.23
C ASP A 324 27.45 6.84 4.36
N ASP A 325 28.13 7.74 3.62
CA ASP A 325 27.49 8.73 2.73
C ASP A 325 26.81 8.13 1.48
N GLN A 326 26.80 6.81 1.31
CA GLN A 326 25.98 6.12 0.31
C GLN A 326 24.64 5.61 0.88
N ASP A 327 24.48 5.67 2.21
CA ASP A 327 23.23 5.39 2.90
C ASP A 327 22.38 6.67 3.03
N THR A 328 21.13 6.53 3.47
CA THR A 328 20.23 7.66 3.74
C THR A 328 19.40 7.41 4.98
N VAL A 329 19.26 8.45 5.81
CA VAL A 329 18.40 8.43 6.99
C VAL A 329 17.26 9.44 6.78
N ILE A 330 16.03 9.00 7.07
CA ILE A 330 14.84 9.87 7.03
C ILE A 330 14.23 9.91 8.42
N LEU A 331 14.14 11.12 8.98
CA LEU A 331 13.41 11.40 10.21
C LEU A 331 11.94 11.64 9.90
N ILE A 332 11.02 11.12 10.70
CA ILE A 332 9.57 11.25 10.48
C ILE A 332 8.88 11.62 11.79
N TYR A 333 8.48 12.88 11.93
CA TYR A 333 7.95 13.39 13.19
C TYR A 333 6.92 14.50 12.96
N THR A 334 6.31 14.94 14.05
CA THR A 334 5.22 15.92 14.11
C THR A 334 5.63 17.08 15.00
N GLN A 335 4.91 18.19 14.91
CA GLN A 335 5.07 19.32 15.83
C GLN A 335 4.84 18.97 17.31
N THR A 336 4.10 17.88 17.57
CA THR A 336 3.78 17.43 18.94
C THR A 336 4.84 16.54 19.56
N ASP A 337 5.84 16.11 18.78
CA ASP A 337 6.92 15.25 19.27
C ASP A 337 7.97 16.07 20.05
N ASN A 338 8.76 15.37 20.87
CA ASN A 338 9.86 15.99 21.61
C ASN A 338 10.99 16.40 20.65
N ILE A 339 10.98 17.66 20.21
CA ILE A 339 11.96 18.18 19.26
C ILE A 339 13.40 18.04 19.76
N THR A 340 13.64 18.16 21.07
CA THR A 340 14.99 17.99 21.64
C THR A 340 15.53 16.59 21.38
N GLU A 341 14.68 15.57 21.49
CA GLU A 341 15.04 14.18 21.22
C GLU A 341 15.31 13.94 19.74
N VAL A 342 14.43 14.44 18.86
CA VAL A 342 14.62 14.43 17.40
C VAL A 342 15.95 15.07 17.03
N MET A 343 16.26 16.23 17.61
CA MET A 343 17.49 16.97 17.40
C MET A 343 18.73 16.21 17.85
N ASN A 344 18.67 15.55 19.00
CA ASN A 344 19.78 14.74 19.49
C ASN A 344 20.09 13.59 18.53
N VAL A 345 19.07 12.87 18.06
CA VAL A 345 19.25 11.79 17.06
C VAL A 345 19.78 12.35 15.75
N ALA A 346 19.22 13.45 15.26
CA ALA A 346 19.66 14.12 14.04
C ALA A 346 21.15 14.50 14.12
N TYR A 347 21.58 15.10 15.23
CA TYR A 347 22.98 15.49 15.43
C TYR A 347 23.92 14.29 15.35
N ARG A 348 23.59 13.18 16.03
CA ARG A 348 24.39 11.94 16.00
C ARG A 348 24.50 11.36 14.59
N VAL A 349 23.43 11.40 13.81
CA VAL A 349 23.47 10.96 12.41
C VAL A 349 24.37 11.87 11.58
N ARG A 350 24.30 13.19 11.79
CA ARG A 350 25.08 14.19 11.03
C ARG A 350 26.56 14.17 11.32
N GLU A 351 26.98 13.78 12.52
CA GLU A 351 28.39 13.53 12.81
C GLU A 351 29.00 12.47 11.90
N LYS A 352 28.17 11.61 11.29
CA LYS A 352 28.61 10.48 10.49
C LYS A 352 28.32 10.60 9.00
N MET A 353 27.19 11.22 8.62
CA MET A 353 26.73 11.21 7.24
C MET A 353 25.96 12.47 6.84
N SER A 354 26.05 12.79 5.55
CA SER A 354 25.48 13.98 4.93
C SER A 354 24.09 13.79 4.31
N ASN A 355 23.62 12.55 4.12
CA ASN A 355 22.30 12.26 3.54
C ASN A 355 21.23 12.07 4.63
N LEU A 356 20.89 13.17 5.31
CA LEU A 356 19.82 13.21 6.31
C LEU A 356 18.64 14.04 5.79
N HIS A 357 17.47 13.43 5.80
CA HIS A 357 16.21 14.05 5.39
C HIS A 357 15.19 14.02 6.52
N ALA A 358 14.20 14.89 6.46
CA ALA A 358 13.09 14.91 7.41
C ALA A 358 11.74 15.05 6.70
N ILE A 359 10.75 14.27 7.16
CA ILE A 359 9.33 14.44 6.90
C ILE A 359 8.72 14.99 8.19
N TYR A 360 8.28 16.24 8.15
CA TYR A 360 7.72 16.94 9.30
C TYR A 360 6.26 17.31 9.04
N HIS A 361 5.39 16.98 9.99
CA HIS A 361 3.97 17.33 9.94
C HIS A 361 3.65 18.45 10.93
N GLN A 362 2.98 19.49 10.43
CA GLN A 362 2.55 20.65 11.18
C GLN A 362 1.07 20.94 10.91
N ALA A 363 0.37 21.53 11.89
CA ALA A 363 -0.97 22.07 11.76
C ALA A 363 -0.92 23.56 11.33
N ASP A 364 -1.90 24.01 10.56
CA ASP A 364 -2.04 25.42 10.19
C ASP A 364 -2.20 26.33 11.41
N GLY A 365 -1.48 27.45 11.44
CA GLY A 365 -1.67 28.54 12.40
C GLY A 365 -0.72 28.54 13.59
N ASP A 366 0.18 27.55 13.71
CA ASP A 366 1.38 27.69 14.53
C ASP A 366 2.40 28.52 13.73
N ASP A 367 2.85 29.64 14.31
CA ASP A 367 3.71 30.63 13.65
C ASP A 367 4.93 30.00 12.97
N ASP A 368 5.35 30.64 11.86
CA ASP A 368 6.47 30.32 10.96
C ASP A 368 7.86 30.45 11.64
N ASP A 369 7.90 30.31 12.97
CA ASP A 369 9.11 30.21 13.76
C ASP A 369 9.80 28.92 13.35
N GLN A 370 10.68 29.09 12.36
CA GLN A 370 11.60 28.11 11.80
C GLN A 370 11.79 26.97 12.77
N VAL A 371 11.21 25.81 12.42
CA VAL A 371 11.51 24.52 13.04
C VAL A 371 12.99 24.56 13.41
N GLY A 372 13.32 24.46 14.70
CA GLY A 372 14.68 24.64 15.24
C GLY A 372 15.72 23.62 14.74
N LEU A 373 15.47 23.03 13.59
CA LEU A 373 16.41 22.24 12.82
C LEU A 373 17.50 23.15 12.23
N PRO A 374 18.77 22.76 12.38
CA PRO A 374 19.88 23.45 11.77
C PRO A 374 19.78 23.43 10.24
N PRO A 375 20.33 24.45 9.55
CA PRO A 375 20.11 24.72 8.12
C PRO A 375 20.63 23.64 7.15
N TYR A 376 21.28 22.60 7.67
CA TYR A 376 21.85 21.51 6.88
C TYR A 376 20.94 20.27 6.78
N ILE A 377 19.77 20.28 7.41
CA ILE A 377 18.75 19.22 7.24
C ILE A 377 17.84 19.63 6.09
N ILE A 378 17.74 18.78 5.07
CA ILE A 378 16.75 18.99 3.99
C ILE A 378 15.38 18.68 4.57
N LEU A 379 14.65 19.73 4.94
CA LEU A 379 13.31 19.65 5.46
C LEU A 379 12.30 19.53 4.31
N HIS A 380 11.56 18.43 4.28
CA HIS A 380 10.35 18.33 3.48
C HIS A 380 9.16 18.65 4.39
N LEU A 381 8.76 19.92 4.35
CA LEU A 381 7.62 20.42 5.10
C LEU A 381 6.34 19.96 4.40
N LEU A 382 5.59 19.06 5.03
CA LEU A 382 4.23 18.74 4.63
C LEU A 382 3.30 19.62 5.47
N THR A 383 3.07 20.84 5.02
CA THR A 383 2.05 21.72 5.60
C THR A 383 0.67 21.23 5.19
N TYR A 384 -0.16 20.87 6.16
CA TYR A 384 -1.57 20.60 5.91
C TYR A 384 -2.35 21.86 6.15
N SER A 385 -2.93 22.38 5.07
CA SER A 385 -3.94 23.41 5.23
C SER A 385 -5.18 22.81 5.90
N ILE A 386 -5.30 22.92 7.22
CA ILE A 386 -6.51 22.54 7.95
C ILE A 386 -7.56 23.61 7.59
N HIS A 387 -8.27 23.39 6.48
CA HIS A 387 -9.49 24.13 6.22
C HIS A 387 -10.41 23.88 7.41
N SER A 388 -10.71 24.96 8.14
CA SER A 388 -11.42 24.91 9.42
C SER A 388 -12.74 24.16 9.29
N ILE A 389 -12.75 22.93 9.79
CA ILE A 389 -13.98 22.18 10.07
C ILE A 389 -14.09 22.14 11.58
N GLN A 390 -15.08 22.83 12.15
CA GLN A 390 -15.34 22.83 13.59
C GLN A 390 -15.80 21.43 14.05
N TYR A 391 -14.90 20.68 14.69
CA TYR A 391 -15.17 19.47 15.48
C TYR A 391 -14.12 19.35 16.60
N PRO A 392 -14.37 18.60 17.70
CA PRO A 392 -13.47 18.59 18.84
C PRO A 392 -12.06 18.11 18.42
N PRO A 393 -11.01 18.90 18.74
CA PRO A 393 -9.67 18.68 18.25
C PRO A 393 -8.99 17.55 19.06
N THR A 394 -8.48 16.54 18.37
CA THR A 394 -7.15 15.92 18.57
C THR A 394 -6.94 14.66 17.71
N ASP A 395 -7.94 13.79 17.53
CA ASP A 395 -7.70 12.45 16.93
C ASP A 395 -7.58 12.42 15.39
N LEU A 396 -8.15 13.40 14.68
CA LEU A 396 -8.20 13.39 13.21
C LEU A 396 -6.89 13.83 12.54
N ALA A 397 -6.17 14.78 13.13
CA ALA A 397 -4.87 15.24 12.60
C ALA A 397 -3.87 14.09 12.52
N ALA A 398 -3.82 13.24 13.56
CA ALA A 398 -3.00 12.05 13.59
C ALA A 398 -3.34 11.07 12.44
N CYS A 399 -4.62 10.84 12.14
CA CYS A 399 -5.05 9.97 11.03
C CYS A 399 -4.55 10.50 9.67
N GLN A 400 -4.61 11.82 9.47
CA GLN A 400 -4.14 12.49 8.25
C GLN A 400 -2.62 12.43 8.11
N TRP A 401 -1.87 12.76 9.16
CA TRP A 401 -0.40 12.68 9.18
C TRP A 401 0.09 11.26 8.90
N GLU A 402 -0.57 10.26 9.50
CA GLU A 402 -0.28 8.86 9.26
C GLU A 402 -0.56 8.45 7.81
N LEU A 403 -1.73 8.80 7.26
CA LEU A 403 -2.05 8.45 5.87
C LEU A 403 -1.10 9.12 4.89
N SER A 404 -0.76 10.38 5.12
CA SER A 404 0.19 11.10 4.27
C SER A 404 1.60 10.54 4.36
N THR A 405 2.10 10.26 5.57
CA THR A 405 3.38 9.56 5.77
C THR A 405 3.41 8.27 4.97
N LYS A 406 2.33 7.48 5.03
CA LYS A 406 2.21 6.23 4.25
C LYS A 406 2.32 6.49 2.75
N LEU A 407 1.59 7.48 2.21
CA LEU A 407 1.60 7.82 0.79
C LEU A 407 3.00 8.29 0.33
N VAL A 408 3.64 9.15 1.12
CA VAL A 408 4.99 9.63 0.85
C VAL A 408 5.99 8.48 0.86
N LEU A 409 6.02 7.66 1.92
CA LEU A 409 6.93 6.51 2.01
C LEU A 409 6.69 5.50 0.88
N ASN A 410 5.44 5.21 0.54
CA ASN A 410 5.13 4.32 -0.57
C ASN A 410 5.63 4.89 -1.91
N ALA A 411 5.50 6.20 -2.14
CA ALA A 411 6.00 6.85 -3.35
C ALA A 411 7.54 6.84 -3.41
N VAL A 412 8.17 7.17 -2.29
CA VAL A 412 9.62 7.15 -2.03
C VAL A 412 10.20 5.77 -2.33
N SER A 413 9.76 4.73 -1.62
CA SER A 413 10.33 3.39 -1.75
C SER A 413 10.02 2.77 -3.10
N THR A 414 8.80 2.94 -3.62
CA THR A 414 8.44 2.41 -4.95
C THR A 414 9.21 3.13 -6.06
N GLY A 415 9.28 4.45 -6.02
CA GLY A 415 10.03 5.25 -6.99
C GLY A 415 11.52 4.89 -7.02
N ALA A 416 12.13 4.72 -5.85
CA ALA A 416 13.53 4.29 -5.76
C ALA A 416 13.79 2.93 -6.45
N HIS A 417 12.92 1.94 -6.24
CA HIS A 417 13.08 0.62 -6.85
C HIS A 417 12.74 0.60 -8.35
N ILE A 418 11.82 1.47 -8.80
CA ILE A 418 11.60 1.71 -10.23
C ILE A 418 12.88 2.24 -10.88
N LEU A 419 13.53 3.22 -10.26
CA LEU A 419 14.78 3.82 -10.76
C LEU A 419 15.95 2.83 -10.74
N LYS A 420 15.95 1.87 -9.80
CA LYS A 420 16.89 0.73 -9.78
C LYS A 420 16.55 -0.35 -10.83
N GLY A 421 15.48 -0.18 -11.60
CA GLY A 421 15.03 -1.09 -12.66
C GLY A 421 14.54 -2.46 -12.15
N LYS A 422 13.92 -2.48 -10.97
CA LYS A 422 13.22 -3.65 -10.41
C LYS A 422 11.78 -3.80 -10.94
N VAL A 423 11.38 -2.92 -11.85
CA VAL A 423 10.06 -2.85 -12.47
C VAL A 423 10.21 -2.82 -13.99
N PHE A 424 9.35 -3.56 -14.70
CA PHE A 424 9.20 -3.55 -16.16
C PHE A 424 7.78 -3.15 -16.50
N HIS A 425 7.60 -2.12 -17.33
CA HIS A 425 6.33 -1.40 -17.43
C HIS A 425 5.84 -0.98 -16.05
N ASN A 426 4.73 -1.55 -15.57
CA ASN A 426 4.24 -1.40 -14.21
C ASN A 426 4.11 -2.74 -13.47
N TYR A 427 4.95 -3.71 -13.80
CA TYR A 427 5.01 -5.01 -13.16
C TYR A 427 6.28 -5.18 -12.33
N MET A 428 6.16 -5.73 -11.11
CA MET A 428 7.32 -6.13 -10.31
C MET A 428 7.97 -7.35 -10.95
N ILE A 429 9.17 -7.15 -11.50
CA ILE A 429 9.92 -8.27 -12.08
C ILE A 429 10.80 -8.94 -11.03
N ASP A 430 11.23 -8.25 -9.98
CA ASP A 430 12.07 -8.86 -8.93
C ASP A 430 11.27 -9.24 -7.67
N VAL A 431 10.15 -9.91 -7.89
CA VAL A 431 9.26 -10.34 -6.81
C VAL A 431 9.79 -11.61 -6.15
N GLN A 432 9.83 -11.63 -4.81
CA GLN A 432 10.22 -12.80 -4.03
C GLN A 432 9.03 -13.76 -3.89
N VAL A 433 9.18 -15.01 -4.31
CA VAL A 433 8.06 -15.97 -4.31
C VAL A 433 7.87 -16.63 -2.93
N THR A 434 7.42 -15.84 -1.95
CA THR A 434 7.33 -16.30 -0.54
C THR A 434 5.99 -16.94 -0.18
N ASN A 435 4.98 -16.87 -1.06
CA ASN A 435 3.66 -17.45 -0.81
C ASN A 435 2.88 -17.74 -2.09
N SER A 436 1.74 -18.44 -1.96
CA SER A 436 0.93 -18.86 -3.11
C SER A 436 0.35 -17.71 -3.95
N LYS A 437 0.17 -16.50 -3.39
CA LYS A 437 -0.26 -15.31 -4.17
C LYS A 437 0.89 -14.83 -5.06
N LEU A 438 2.10 -14.73 -4.50
CA LEU A 438 3.29 -14.30 -5.24
C LEU A 438 3.73 -15.33 -6.28
N TYR A 439 3.58 -16.63 -5.99
CA TYR A 439 3.80 -17.70 -6.98
C TYR A 439 2.90 -17.53 -8.19
N ARG A 440 1.59 -17.33 -7.97
CA ARG A 440 0.64 -17.08 -9.07
C ARG A 440 0.99 -15.82 -9.84
N ARG A 441 1.40 -14.76 -9.15
CA ARG A 441 1.87 -13.52 -9.79
C ARG A 441 3.07 -13.78 -10.70
N ALA A 442 4.11 -14.44 -10.19
CA ALA A 442 5.28 -14.81 -10.98
C ALA A 442 4.90 -15.62 -12.22
N THR A 443 4.05 -16.64 -12.07
CA THR A 443 3.58 -17.43 -13.24
C THR A 443 2.82 -16.60 -14.26
N ARG A 444 2.05 -15.59 -13.84
CA ARG A 444 1.30 -14.70 -14.75
C ARG A 444 2.22 -13.76 -15.52
N LEU A 445 3.21 -13.18 -14.84
CA LEU A 445 4.19 -12.31 -15.50
C LEU A 445 4.89 -13.02 -16.67
N ILE A 446 5.16 -14.32 -16.51
CA ILE A 446 5.76 -15.16 -17.54
C ILE A 446 4.75 -15.60 -18.63
N GLN A 447 3.46 -15.68 -18.30
CA GLN A 447 2.42 -15.93 -19.32
C GLN A 447 2.21 -14.73 -20.23
N VAL A 448 2.20 -13.53 -19.65
CA VAL A 448 1.95 -12.27 -20.35
C VAL A 448 3.08 -12.00 -21.36
N SER A 449 4.32 -12.45 -21.10
CA SER A 449 5.46 -12.36 -22.01
C SER A 449 5.43 -13.28 -23.26
N ASN A 450 4.30 -13.92 -23.59
CA ASN A 450 4.16 -14.86 -24.73
C ASN A 450 5.17 -16.04 -24.73
N CYS A 451 5.74 -16.39 -23.58
CA CYS A 451 6.60 -17.57 -23.47
C CYS A 451 5.73 -18.84 -23.53
N ILE A 452 5.85 -19.59 -24.63
CA ILE A 452 5.04 -20.78 -24.97
C ILE A 452 5.43 -21.98 -24.07
N ASN A 453 4.43 -22.73 -23.59
CA ASN A 453 4.43 -24.04 -22.90
C ASN A 453 5.44 -24.28 -21.75
N ASN A 454 5.00 -25.00 -20.70
CA ASN A 454 5.78 -25.37 -19.49
C ASN A 454 6.20 -24.25 -18.52
N HIS A 455 5.73 -23.00 -18.68
CA HIS A 455 6.04 -21.88 -17.78
C HIS A 455 5.77 -22.15 -16.29
N LYS A 456 4.68 -22.86 -15.96
CA LYS A 456 4.39 -23.25 -14.57
C LYS A 456 5.45 -24.19 -14.01
N MET A 457 5.99 -25.08 -14.84
CA MET A 457 6.99 -26.06 -14.43
C MET A 457 8.35 -25.40 -14.24
N THR A 458 8.72 -24.45 -15.10
CA THR A 458 9.96 -23.66 -14.95
C THR A 458 9.91 -22.76 -13.72
N VAL A 459 8.78 -22.09 -13.45
CA VAL A 459 8.62 -21.31 -12.21
C VAL A 459 8.71 -22.21 -10.99
N ALA A 460 8.00 -23.33 -10.98
CA ALA A 460 8.08 -24.31 -9.89
C ALA A 460 9.53 -24.77 -9.65
N TRP A 461 10.26 -25.05 -10.74
CA TRP A 461 11.64 -25.49 -10.67
C TRP A 461 12.58 -24.39 -10.14
N CYS A 462 12.49 -23.16 -10.66
CA CYS A 462 13.22 -22.01 -10.13
C CYS A 462 12.96 -21.81 -8.63
N THR A 463 11.70 -21.88 -8.20
CA THR A 463 11.35 -21.73 -6.78
C THR A 463 11.84 -22.87 -5.89
N SER A 464 12.10 -24.06 -6.46
CA SER A 464 12.60 -25.22 -5.70
C SER A 464 14.12 -25.37 -5.73
N SER A 465 14.79 -24.83 -6.74
CA SER A 465 16.20 -25.09 -7.05
C SER A 465 17.12 -23.90 -6.75
N LEU A 466 16.58 -22.68 -6.70
CA LEU A 466 17.30 -21.45 -6.38
C LEU A 466 16.65 -20.81 -5.14
N SER A 467 17.39 -19.96 -4.43
CA SER A 467 16.79 -19.05 -3.45
C SER A 467 15.59 -18.34 -4.12
N CYS A 468 14.51 -18.05 -3.40
CA CYS A 468 13.26 -17.49 -3.96
C CYS A 468 13.38 -16.12 -4.67
N GLU A 469 14.61 -15.67 -4.95
CA GLU A 469 15.05 -14.41 -5.50
C GLU A 469 15.15 -14.49 -7.03
N GLN A 470 14.91 -13.36 -7.71
CA GLN A 470 15.05 -13.24 -9.17
C GLN A 470 14.32 -14.32 -9.99
N VAL A 471 13.31 -14.99 -9.41
CA VAL A 471 12.60 -16.12 -10.03
C VAL A 471 12.03 -15.72 -11.39
N VAL A 472 11.38 -14.56 -11.47
CA VAL A 472 10.77 -14.08 -12.72
C VAL A 472 11.82 -13.73 -13.78
N PRO A 473 12.86 -12.89 -13.52
CA PRO A 473 13.85 -12.57 -14.54
C PRO A 473 14.64 -13.80 -14.98
N LEU A 474 15.06 -14.68 -14.06
CA LEU A 474 15.76 -15.92 -14.41
C LEU A 474 14.90 -16.81 -15.32
N THR A 475 13.64 -17.02 -14.93
CA THR A 475 12.70 -17.82 -15.74
C THR A 475 12.46 -17.18 -17.10
N LEU A 476 12.34 -15.85 -17.16
CA LEU A 476 12.13 -15.14 -18.41
C LEU A 476 13.35 -15.26 -19.32
N VAL A 477 14.57 -15.05 -18.83
CA VAL A 477 15.79 -15.21 -19.62
C VAL A 477 15.94 -16.65 -20.12
N SER A 478 15.73 -17.64 -19.26
CA SER A 478 15.81 -19.05 -19.63
C SER A 478 14.78 -19.42 -20.70
N LEU A 479 13.51 -19.04 -20.52
CA LEU A 479 12.45 -19.34 -21.49
C LEU A 479 12.63 -18.62 -22.83
N LEU A 480 13.04 -17.36 -22.83
CA LEU A 480 13.22 -16.58 -24.07
C LEU A 480 14.44 -17.03 -24.88
N THR A 481 15.45 -17.60 -24.22
CA THR A 481 16.73 -17.94 -24.88
C THR A 481 17.01 -19.44 -24.99
N GLY A 482 16.21 -20.27 -24.32
CA GLY A 482 16.42 -21.73 -24.25
C GLY A 482 17.64 -22.16 -23.43
N CYS A 483 18.28 -21.25 -22.67
CA CYS A 483 19.47 -21.56 -21.88
C CYS A 483 19.12 -22.18 -20.52
N SER A 484 20.13 -22.77 -19.85
CA SER A 484 20.00 -23.25 -18.47
C SER A 484 19.75 -22.08 -17.51
N LEU A 485 19.30 -22.37 -16.27
CA LEU A 485 19.16 -21.33 -15.24
C LEU A 485 20.51 -20.73 -14.82
N GLU A 486 21.59 -21.51 -14.86
CA GLU A 486 22.96 -21.07 -14.58
C GLU A 486 23.44 -20.06 -15.64
N ASP A 487 23.18 -20.36 -16.91
CA ASP A 487 23.46 -19.44 -18.02
C ASP A 487 22.59 -18.19 -17.93
N ALA A 488 21.32 -18.33 -17.53
CA ALA A 488 20.41 -17.22 -17.34
C ALA A 488 20.89 -16.29 -16.22
N SER A 489 21.34 -16.84 -15.09
CA SER A 489 21.95 -16.10 -13.99
C SER A 489 23.19 -15.34 -14.47
N SER A 490 24.10 -16.04 -15.14
CA SER A 490 25.32 -15.42 -15.69
C SER A 490 25.01 -14.25 -16.63
N ARG A 491 23.94 -14.36 -17.43
CA ARG A 491 23.50 -13.28 -18.33
C ARG A 491 22.89 -12.10 -17.58
N LEU A 492 22.16 -12.35 -16.49
CA LEU A 492 21.64 -11.29 -15.62
C LEU A 492 22.77 -10.58 -14.90
N ASP A 493 23.80 -11.29 -14.44
CA ASP A 493 24.97 -10.71 -13.77
C ASP A 493 25.77 -9.76 -14.67
N LEU A 494 25.76 -9.99 -15.99
CA LEU A 494 26.36 -9.11 -16.99
C LEU A 494 25.58 -7.80 -17.20
N GLN A 495 24.35 -7.68 -16.68
CA GLN A 495 23.49 -6.52 -16.83
C GLN A 495 23.24 -5.85 -15.48
N PRO A 496 23.71 -4.62 -15.24
CA PRO A 496 23.56 -3.96 -13.93
C PRO A 496 22.10 -3.62 -13.60
N ILE A 497 21.20 -3.69 -14.58
CA ILE A 497 19.78 -3.36 -14.43
C ILE A 497 18.96 -4.52 -15.01
N ILE A 498 18.23 -5.23 -14.14
CA ILE A 498 17.42 -6.39 -14.50
C ILE A 498 16.46 -6.06 -15.65
N ARG A 499 15.79 -4.89 -15.58
CA ARG A 499 14.92 -4.41 -16.67
C ARG A 499 15.61 -4.36 -18.04
N LYS A 500 16.85 -3.85 -18.11
CA LYS A 500 17.59 -3.77 -19.37
C LYS A 500 17.93 -5.16 -19.91
N ALA A 501 18.23 -6.12 -19.04
CA ALA A 501 18.44 -7.51 -19.44
C ALA A 501 17.16 -8.08 -20.08
N VAL A 502 16.01 -7.84 -19.47
CA VAL A 502 14.71 -8.27 -19.99
C VAL A 502 14.38 -7.60 -21.34
N GLU A 503 14.53 -6.28 -21.45
CA GLU A 503 14.31 -5.51 -22.69
C GLU A 503 15.20 -5.99 -23.84
N ALA A 504 16.49 -6.22 -23.58
CA ALA A 504 17.47 -6.65 -24.58
C ALA A 504 17.17 -8.04 -25.15
N LEU A 505 16.47 -8.89 -24.37
CA LEU A 505 16.07 -10.22 -24.79
C LEU A 505 14.73 -10.21 -25.53
N MET A 506 13.78 -9.39 -25.05
CA MET A 506 12.47 -9.22 -25.70
C MET A 506 12.55 -8.55 -27.07
N SER A 507 13.52 -7.65 -27.28
CA SER A 507 13.72 -6.99 -28.58
C SER A 507 14.32 -7.87 -29.67
N LYS A 508 14.75 -9.10 -29.34
CA LYS A 508 15.32 -10.09 -30.29
C LYS A 508 14.29 -11.09 -30.82
N ILE A 509 13.05 -11.01 -30.34
CA ILE A 509 11.89 -11.83 -30.71
C ILE A 509 10.92 -10.92 -31.46
#